data_AF-A0A1S4D7P7-F1
#
_entry.id   AF-A0A1S4D7P7-F1
#
_cell.length_a   1.000
_cell.length_b   1.000
_cell.length_c   1.000
_cell.angle_alpha   90.00
_cell.angle_beta   90.00
_cell.angle_gamma   90.00
#
_symmetry.space_group_name_H-M   'P 1'
#
loop_
_entity.id
_entity.type
_entity.pdbx_description
1 polymer ?
#
loop_
_entity_poly.entity_id
_entity_poly.type
_entity_poly.pdbx_seq_one_letter_code
_entity_poly.pdbx_strand_id
1 'polypeptide(L)'
;MLLQVLRDVKVPDGYASNISRCVDLKQRTVHGLKSHDCHILMQQLLPIALRGLLPMNVLKPIIELSNLFRGICSTVMNIGELEKLQDRVAITLCHLERIFPPSFFDIMEHLVIHLAEEAKIGGPPQYRSMWAFERYLLTLKNYVRSRSYPEGSIAEEYWIEECMTFCSRYLHDVETKLNRPLRNYGLYNEIPNQEGRQSTKIDGFMLDDITHAQAHIYVLFNSTTITPYRNEHIKEIKKQNPRLSRHDVDRIHNKKFHIWFRKYVEKIHMAGEQIPEEIQNLAIGPSKQSKRMSGYISNGVRYLTKSRDAKLKTQNSGVMVKDATQSYASARDRNPILAEVTFYGILTDIIELYYIANLKFILFRCE
;
A
#
# COMPACT_ATOMS: atom_id res chain seq x y z
N MET A 1 -7.38 28.41 -3.37
CA MET A 1 -7.94 27.05 -3.37
C MET A 1 -6.90 26.00 -3.78
N LEU A 2 -6.22 26.13 -4.94
CA LEU A 2 -5.08 25.25 -5.32
C LEU A 2 -4.03 25.11 -4.20
N LEU A 3 -3.50 26.23 -3.70
CA LEU A 3 -2.51 26.22 -2.61
C LEU A 3 -3.04 25.63 -1.31
N GLN A 4 -4.34 25.74 -1.05
CA GLN A 4 -4.96 25.12 0.11
C GLN A 4 -4.93 23.59 -0.03
N VAL A 5 -5.30 23.06 -1.21
CA VAL A 5 -5.21 21.63 -1.50
C VAL A 5 -3.77 21.14 -1.34
N LEU A 6 -2.78 21.85 -1.90
CA LEU A 6 -1.37 21.48 -1.76
C LEU A 6 -0.85 21.58 -0.32
N ARG A 7 -1.41 22.48 0.50
CA ARG A 7 -1.05 22.60 1.92
C ARG A 7 -1.64 21.47 2.76
N ASP A 8 -2.86 21.03 2.44
CA ASP A 8 -3.60 20.06 3.23
C ASP A 8 -3.40 18.61 2.78
N VAL A 9 -2.85 18.41 1.57
CA VAL A 9 -2.62 17.08 1.01
C VAL A 9 -1.72 16.26 1.94
N LYS A 10 -2.20 15.06 2.28
CA LYS A 10 -1.41 14.02 2.91
C LYS A 10 -1.21 12.90 1.90
N VAL A 11 0.03 12.51 1.70
CA VAL A 11 0.41 11.40 0.82
C VAL A 11 0.93 10.22 1.66
N PRO A 12 0.98 9.00 1.10
CA PRO A 12 1.58 7.87 1.80
C PRO A 12 3.02 8.14 2.25
N ASP A 13 3.41 7.57 3.38
CA ASP A 13 4.78 7.66 3.90
C ASP A 13 5.80 7.13 2.88
N GLY A 14 6.79 7.96 2.55
CA GLY A 14 7.79 7.68 1.51
C GLY A 14 7.37 8.05 0.09
N TYR A 15 6.15 8.56 -0.13
CA TYR A 15 5.65 8.91 -1.46
C TYR A 15 6.12 10.28 -1.97
N ALA A 16 6.13 11.31 -1.12
CA ALA A 16 6.68 12.63 -1.43
C ALA A 16 7.22 13.28 -0.14
N SER A 17 7.96 14.38 -0.28
CA SER A 17 8.33 15.19 0.87
C SER A 17 7.11 15.94 1.43
N ASN A 18 7.28 16.65 2.53
CA ASN A 18 6.20 17.41 3.16
C ASN A 18 5.89 18.70 2.35
N ILE A 19 5.07 18.56 1.29
CA ILE A 19 4.67 19.65 0.38
C ILE A 19 4.07 20.84 1.14
N SER A 20 3.38 20.60 2.26
CA SER A 20 2.79 21.68 3.07
C SER A 20 3.81 22.72 3.56
N ARG A 21 5.08 22.33 3.72
CA ARG A 21 6.17 23.26 4.09
C ARG A 21 6.59 24.18 2.95
N CYS A 22 6.33 23.78 1.72
CA CYS A 22 6.70 24.53 0.53
C CYS A 22 5.66 25.58 0.15
N VAL A 23 4.47 25.55 0.77
CA VAL A 23 3.33 26.42 0.42
C VAL A 23 3.21 27.59 1.40
N ASP A 24 3.30 28.81 0.87
CA ASP A 24 2.95 30.04 1.59
C ASP A 24 1.59 30.57 1.13
N LEU A 25 0.58 30.47 1.99
CA LEU A 25 -0.77 30.98 1.70
C LEU A 25 -0.86 32.51 1.74
N LYS A 26 -0.01 33.19 2.52
CA LYS A 26 -0.01 34.65 2.63
C LYS A 26 0.56 35.27 1.36
N GLN A 27 1.74 34.79 0.94
CA GLN A 27 2.42 35.25 -0.27
C GLN A 27 1.86 34.62 -1.55
N ARG A 28 1.02 33.57 -1.41
CA ARG A 28 0.44 32.80 -2.53
C ARG A 28 1.52 32.16 -3.42
N THR A 29 2.59 31.67 -2.81
CA THR A 29 3.73 31.08 -3.50
C THR A 29 3.97 29.63 -3.09
N VAL A 30 4.66 28.91 -3.96
CA VAL A 30 5.24 27.59 -3.67
C VAL A 30 6.73 27.69 -3.90
N HIS A 31 7.53 27.26 -2.92
CA HIS A 31 8.98 27.41 -2.93
C HIS A 31 9.67 26.26 -2.19
N GLY A 32 10.92 25.96 -2.56
CA GLY A 32 11.72 24.94 -1.89
C GLY A 32 11.36 23.48 -2.21
N LEU A 33 10.57 23.24 -3.26
CA LEU A 33 10.33 21.89 -3.79
C LEU A 33 11.63 21.32 -4.37
N LYS A 34 11.84 20.02 -4.15
CA LYS A 34 12.91 19.26 -4.82
C LYS A 34 12.40 18.67 -6.12
N SER A 35 13.31 18.26 -7.00
CA SER A 35 12.96 17.74 -8.33
C SER A 35 11.92 16.61 -8.23
N HIS A 36 12.10 15.69 -7.28
CA HIS A 36 11.14 14.62 -7.03
C HIS A 36 9.73 15.12 -6.71
N ASP A 37 9.58 16.13 -5.85
CA ASP A 37 8.26 16.64 -5.46
C ASP A 37 7.58 17.38 -6.62
N CYS A 38 8.36 18.07 -7.46
CA CYS A 38 7.85 18.65 -8.70
C CYS A 38 7.28 17.56 -9.63
N HIS A 39 7.98 16.43 -9.78
CA HIS A 39 7.46 15.30 -10.56
C HIS A 39 6.15 14.75 -9.97
N ILE A 40 6.05 14.58 -8.64
CA ILE A 40 4.82 14.14 -7.98
C ILE A 40 3.66 15.12 -8.22
N LEU A 41 3.93 16.43 -8.17
CA LEU A 41 2.93 17.45 -8.49
C LEU A 41 2.44 17.29 -9.93
N MET A 42 3.37 17.23 -10.90
CA MET A 42 3.04 17.15 -12.33
C MET A 42 2.33 15.85 -12.70
N GLN A 43 2.71 14.72 -12.12
CA GLN A 43 2.14 13.42 -12.49
C GLN A 43 0.75 13.17 -11.88
N GLN A 44 0.47 13.75 -10.70
CA GLN A 44 -0.62 13.28 -9.84
C GLN A 44 -1.41 14.41 -9.18
N LEU A 45 -0.74 15.28 -8.42
CA LEU A 45 -1.45 16.20 -7.53
C LEU A 45 -2.03 17.41 -8.26
N LEU A 46 -1.37 17.90 -9.31
CA LEU A 46 -1.81 19.08 -10.05
C LEU A 46 -3.19 18.88 -10.71
N PRO A 47 -3.45 17.79 -11.47
CA PRO A 47 -4.79 17.48 -11.99
C PRO A 47 -5.88 17.42 -10.93
N ILE A 48 -5.57 16.83 -9.78
CA ILE A 48 -6.51 16.64 -8.68
C ILE A 48 -6.82 17.99 -8.05
N ALA A 49 -5.80 18.81 -7.80
CA ALA A 49 -5.95 20.10 -7.15
C ALA A 49 -6.62 21.16 -8.03
N LEU A 50 -6.51 21.03 -9.36
CA LEU A 50 -7.18 21.90 -10.33
C LEU A 50 -8.59 21.42 -10.72
N ARG A 51 -8.98 20.20 -10.33
CA ARG A 51 -10.31 19.66 -10.63
C ARG A 51 -11.38 20.50 -9.93
N GLY A 52 -12.36 20.97 -10.70
CA GLY A 52 -13.42 21.86 -10.21
C GLY A 52 -12.99 23.32 -10.03
N LEU A 53 -11.72 23.67 -10.31
CA LEU A 53 -11.23 25.05 -10.31
C LEU A 53 -11.16 25.67 -11.71
N LEU A 54 -10.81 24.88 -12.70
CA LEU A 54 -10.62 25.35 -14.06
C LEU A 54 -11.72 24.82 -14.99
N PRO A 55 -12.11 25.60 -16.01
CA PRO A 55 -12.95 25.10 -17.10
C PRO A 55 -12.37 23.84 -17.76
N MET A 56 -13.24 22.95 -18.23
CA MET A 56 -12.80 21.65 -18.79
C MET A 56 -11.89 21.77 -20.02
N ASN A 57 -12.04 22.83 -20.82
CA ASN A 57 -11.16 23.11 -21.94
C ASN A 57 -9.71 23.44 -21.52
N VAL A 58 -9.51 23.96 -20.30
CA VAL A 58 -8.18 24.22 -19.73
C VAL A 58 -7.67 23.02 -18.93
N LEU A 59 -8.55 22.39 -18.15
CA LEU A 59 -8.17 21.26 -17.30
C LEU A 59 -7.77 20.02 -18.10
N LYS A 60 -8.45 19.75 -19.23
CA LYS A 60 -8.20 18.54 -20.03
C LYS A 60 -6.76 18.47 -20.56
N PRO A 61 -6.19 19.51 -21.21
CA PRO A 61 -4.78 19.49 -21.62
C PRO A 61 -3.79 19.29 -20.46
N ILE A 62 -4.07 19.87 -19.28
CA ILE A 62 -3.23 19.67 -18.09
C ILE A 62 -3.30 18.21 -17.62
N ILE A 63 -4.48 17.60 -17.62
CA ILE A 63 -4.64 16.17 -17.31
C ILE A 63 -3.85 15.30 -18.30
N GLU A 64 -3.93 15.59 -19.60
CA GLU A 64 -3.18 14.83 -20.61
C GLU A 64 -1.67 14.96 -20.42
N LEU A 65 -1.18 16.17 -20.09
CA LEU A 65 0.23 16.39 -19.75
C LEU A 65 0.65 15.58 -18.52
N SER A 66 -0.19 15.55 -17.48
CA SER A 66 0.07 14.72 -16.29
C SER A 66 0.05 13.22 -16.57
N ASN A 67 -0.83 12.76 -17.46
CA ASN A 67 -0.89 11.38 -17.91
C ASN A 67 0.36 10.99 -18.70
N LEU A 68 0.89 11.90 -19.54
CA LEU A 68 2.16 11.72 -20.23
C LEU A 68 3.30 11.47 -19.25
N PHE A 69 3.50 12.38 -18.28
CA PHE A 69 4.56 12.22 -17.27
C PHE A 69 4.37 10.95 -16.43
N ARG A 70 3.13 10.58 -16.12
CA ARG A 70 2.82 9.35 -15.39
C ARG A 70 3.19 8.11 -16.21
N GLY A 71 2.87 8.10 -17.50
CA GLY A 71 3.19 6.99 -18.40
C GLY A 71 4.69 6.82 -18.59
N ILE A 72 5.41 7.92 -18.80
CA ILE A 72 6.87 7.92 -18.98
C ILE A 72 7.59 7.50 -17.69
N CYS A 73 7.12 7.95 -16.53
CA CYS A 73 7.68 7.57 -15.22
C CYS A 73 7.07 6.28 -14.64
N SER A 74 6.38 5.47 -15.44
CA SER A 74 5.89 4.16 -15.03
C SER A 74 7.05 3.24 -14.64
N THR A 75 6.84 2.40 -13.63
CA THR A 75 7.83 1.40 -13.21
C THR A 75 8.01 0.29 -14.24
N VAL A 76 6.93 -0.05 -14.94
CA VAL A 76 6.95 -0.99 -16.06
C VAL A 76 6.77 -0.21 -17.35
N MET A 77 7.74 -0.36 -18.26
CA MET A 77 7.76 0.31 -19.53
C MET A 77 7.16 -0.59 -20.61
N ASN A 78 6.14 -0.09 -21.31
CA ASN A 78 5.54 -0.76 -22.46
C ASN A 78 5.78 0.09 -23.70
N ILE A 79 6.48 -0.48 -24.69
CA ILE A 79 6.86 0.24 -25.92
C ILE A 79 5.63 0.74 -26.67
N GLY A 80 4.58 -0.08 -26.79
CA GLY A 80 3.35 0.30 -27.47
C GLY A 80 2.57 1.41 -26.75
N GLU A 81 2.69 1.53 -25.42
CA GLU A 81 2.17 2.68 -24.70
C GLU A 81 3.03 3.94 -24.90
N LEU A 82 4.36 3.81 -24.97
CA LEU A 82 5.26 4.93 -25.26
C LEU A 82 5.03 5.51 -26.66
N GLU A 83 4.77 4.67 -27.67
CA GLU A 83 4.42 5.10 -29.03
C GLU A 83 3.13 5.94 -29.02
N LYS A 84 2.10 5.47 -28.31
CA LYS A 84 0.85 6.26 -28.15
C LYS A 84 1.09 7.58 -27.42
N LEU A 85 1.99 7.60 -26.44
CA LEU A 85 2.34 8.81 -25.71
C LEU A 85 3.09 9.82 -26.60
N GLN A 86 3.97 9.34 -27.49
CA GLN A 86 4.70 10.14 -28.47
C GLN A 86 3.75 10.85 -29.45
N ASP A 87 2.70 10.18 -29.92
CA ASP A 87 1.68 10.82 -30.76
C ASP A 87 0.84 11.83 -29.97
N ARG A 88 0.48 11.50 -28.72
CA ARG A 88 -0.38 12.33 -27.88
C ARG A 88 0.31 13.59 -27.36
N VAL A 89 1.62 13.57 -27.14
CA VAL A 89 2.33 14.73 -26.59
C VAL A 89 2.28 15.92 -27.55
N ALA A 90 2.45 15.69 -28.86
CA ALA A 90 2.36 16.75 -29.86
C ALA A 90 0.98 17.45 -29.82
N ILE A 91 -0.10 16.67 -29.78
CA ILE A 91 -1.47 17.18 -29.67
C ILE A 91 -1.68 17.93 -28.35
N THR A 92 -1.11 17.41 -27.26
CA THR A 92 -1.22 18.01 -25.92
C THR A 92 -0.54 19.38 -25.88
N LEU A 93 0.68 19.49 -26.43
CA LEU A 93 1.40 20.77 -26.54
C LEU A 93 0.61 21.78 -27.38
N CYS A 94 0.10 21.39 -28.56
CA CYS A 94 -0.74 22.28 -29.36
C CYS A 94 -1.99 22.78 -28.62
N HIS A 95 -2.63 21.93 -27.80
CA HIS A 95 -3.76 22.37 -26.98
C HIS A 95 -3.33 23.34 -25.89
N LEU A 96 -2.18 23.12 -25.25
CA LEU A 96 -1.65 24.02 -24.24
C LEU A 96 -1.26 25.38 -24.85
N GLU A 97 -0.61 25.40 -26.02
CA GLU A 97 -0.23 26.62 -26.77
C GLU A 97 -1.41 27.50 -27.16
N ARG A 98 -2.57 26.88 -27.42
CA ARG A 98 -3.80 27.62 -27.72
C ARG A 98 -4.40 28.31 -26.50
N ILE A 99 -4.00 27.91 -25.29
CA ILE A 99 -4.61 28.33 -24.02
C ILE A 99 -3.70 29.27 -23.25
N PHE A 100 -2.41 28.94 -23.14
CA PHE A 100 -1.44 29.71 -22.39
C PHE A 100 -0.73 30.74 -23.30
N PRO A 101 -0.24 31.86 -22.75
CA PRO A 101 0.44 32.88 -23.54
C PRO A 101 1.68 32.32 -24.27
N PRO A 102 2.04 32.80 -25.47
CA PRO A 102 3.24 32.37 -26.17
C PRO A 102 4.53 32.52 -25.35
N SER A 103 4.59 33.51 -24.45
CA SER A 103 5.73 33.71 -23.55
C SER A 103 5.91 32.60 -22.51
N PHE A 104 4.92 31.71 -22.34
CA PHE A 104 5.02 30.53 -21.48
C PHE A 104 5.71 29.36 -22.19
N PHE A 105 5.71 29.29 -23.52
CA PHE A 105 6.32 28.21 -24.28
C PHE A 105 7.67 28.63 -24.81
N ASP A 106 8.70 28.48 -23.97
CA ASP A 106 10.07 28.55 -24.42
C ASP A 106 10.56 27.16 -24.86
N ILE A 107 11.85 27.02 -25.12
CA ILE A 107 12.41 25.75 -25.61
C ILE A 107 12.12 24.59 -24.64
N MET A 108 12.04 24.85 -23.33
CA MET A 108 11.87 23.83 -22.29
C MET A 108 10.51 23.14 -22.36
N GLU A 109 9.43 23.88 -22.59
CA GLU A 109 8.10 23.30 -22.73
C GLU A 109 7.98 22.42 -23.98
N HIS A 110 8.68 22.79 -25.06
CA HIS A 110 8.67 22.02 -26.31
C HIS A 110 9.49 20.72 -26.20
N LEU A 111 10.54 20.68 -25.36
CA LEU A 111 11.35 19.46 -25.16
C LEU A 111 10.54 18.28 -24.64
N VAL A 112 9.36 18.53 -24.04
CA VAL A 112 8.45 17.48 -23.57
C VAL A 112 8.07 16.49 -24.69
N ILE A 113 8.06 16.95 -25.96
CA ILE A 113 7.77 16.10 -27.13
C ILE A 113 8.77 14.94 -27.29
N HIS A 114 10.00 15.10 -26.81
CA HIS A 114 11.07 14.11 -26.96
C HIS A 114 11.10 13.07 -25.85
N LEU A 115 10.43 13.31 -24.72
CA LEU A 115 10.57 12.47 -23.52
C LEU A 115 10.10 11.03 -23.73
N ALA A 116 9.10 10.80 -24.58
CA ALA A 116 8.63 9.46 -24.90
C ALA A 116 9.68 8.67 -25.72
N GLU A 117 10.29 9.30 -26.71
CA GLU A 117 11.36 8.70 -27.51
C GLU A 117 12.62 8.47 -26.66
N GLU A 118 12.97 9.43 -25.81
CA GLU A 118 14.08 9.31 -24.88
C GLU A 118 13.87 8.15 -23.89
N ALA A 119 12.63 7.90 -23.45
CA ALA A 119 12.29 6.74 -22.63
C ALA A 119 12.43 5.43 -23.40
N LYS A 120 12.06 5.39 -24.69
CA LYS A 120 12.24 4.21 -25.56
C LYS A 120 13.73 3.85 -25.72
N ILE A 121 14.58 4.86 -25.93
CA ILE A 121 16.02 4.65 -26.16
C ILE A 121 16.76 4.38 -24.83
N GLY A 122 16.55 5.24 -23.83
CA GLY A 122 17.33 5.23 -22.60
C GLY A 122 16.70 4.43 -21.44
N GLY A 123 15.55 3.80 -21.66
CA GLY A 123 14.82 3.08 -20.62
C GLY A 123 14.24 4.00 -19.53
N PRO A 124 13.87 3.45 -18.36
CA PRO A 124 13.15 4.19 -17.31
C PRO A 124 13.84 5.50 -16.89
N PRO A 125 13.10 6.62 -16.76
CA PRO A 125 13.67 7.91 -16.38
C PRO A 125 14.27 7.95 -14.97
N GLN A 126 13.97 6.98 -14.12
CA GLN A 126 14.33 6.98 -12.69
C GLN A 126 15.82 7.30 -12.45
N TYR A 127 16.73 6.72 -13.23
CA TYR A 127 18.17 6.93 -13.06
C TYR A 127 18.73 8.09 -13.91
N ARG A 128 17.91 8.66 -14.79
CA ARG A 128 18.30 9.73 -15.74
C ARG A 128 17.69 11.08 -15.38
N SER A 129 16.75 11.09 -14.45
CA SER A 129 16.10 12.29 -13.94
C SER A 129 16.93 12.96 -12.83
N MET A 130 16.78 14.29 -12.71
CA MET A 130 17.53 15.11 -11.75
C MET A 130 17.44 14.62 -10.30
N TRP A 131 16.30 14.06 -9.90
CA TRP A 131 16.10 13.60 -8.53
C TRP A 131 16.98 12.41 -8.13
N ALA A 132 17.45 11.58 -9.07
CA ALA A 132 18.45 10.55 -8.77
C ALA A 132 19.80 11.17 -8.39
N PHE A 133 20.22 12.17 -9.16
CA PHE A 133 21.44 12.93 -8.90
C PHE A 133 21.34 13.72 -7.59
N GLU A 134 20.21 14.39 -7.32
CA GLU A 134 19.99 15.09 -6.05
C GLU A 134 20.10 14.14 -4.84
N ARG A 135 19.55 12.92 -4.94
CA ARG A 135 19.66 11.90 -3.88
C ARG A 135 21.10 11.44 -3.68
N TYR A 136 21.84 11.23 -4.76
CA TYR A 136 23.26 10.86 -4.67
C TYR A 136 24.11 11.98 -4.06
N LEU A 137 23.89 13.24 -4.47
CA LEU A 137 24.56 14.40 -3.89
C LEU A 137 24.26 14.56 -2.40
N LEU A 138 23.05 14.22 -1.95
CA LEU A 138 22.72 14.19 -0.52
C LEU A 138 23.56 13.14 0.23
N THR A 139 23.76 11.96 -0.38
CA THR A 139 24.63 10.92 0.18
C THR A 139 26.06 11.44 0.33
N LEU A 140 26.64 11.99 -0.74
CA LEU A 140 28.00 12.55 -0.71
C LEU A 140 28.12 13.70 0.29
N LYS A 141 27.09 14.54 0.42
CA LYS A 141 27.06 15.61 1.41
C LYS A 141 27.20 15.07 2.84
N ASN A 142 26.68 13.89 3.14
CA ASN A 142 26.80 13.28 4.47
C ASN A 142 28.21 12.74 4.74
N TYR A 143 29.04 12.56 3.71
CA TYR A 143 30.44 12.13 3.84
C TYR A 143 31.38 13.28 4.21
N VAL A 144 30.93 14.53 4.06
CA VAL A 144 31.73 15.70 4.41
C VAL A 144 31.82 15.84 5.94
N ARG A 145 32.89 15.29 6.54
CA ARG A 145 33.23 15.46 7.96
C ARG A 145 33.93 16.80 8.23
N SER A 146 34.77 17.25 7.30
CA SER A 146 35.45 18.54 7.36
C SER A 146 35.11 19.41 6.16
N ARG A 147 34.65 20.64 6.42
CA ARG A 147 34.37 21.63 5.37
C ARG A 147 35.63 22.25 4.76
N SER A 148 36.79 22.11 5.41
CA SER A 148 38.05 22.64 4.91
C SER A 148 38.64 21.78 3.78
N TYR A 149 38.27 20.49 3.73
CA TYR A 149 38.69 19.53 2.71
C TYR A 149 37.52 18.59 2.35
N PRO A 150 36.47 19.11 1.69
CA PRO A 150 35.26 18.34 1.44
C PRO A 150 35.51 17.16 0.49
N GLU A 151 36.34 17.33 -0.54
CA GLU A 151 36.69 16.26 -1.49
C GLU A 151 37.44 15.12 -0.81
N GLY A 152 38.43 15.45 0.04
CA GLY A 152 39.17 14.48 0.83
C GLY A 152 38.27 13.70 1.79
N SER A 153 37.35 14.40 2.47
CA SER A 153 36.38 13.78 3.38
C SER A 153 35.44 12.82 2.62
N ILE A 154 34.98 13.21 1.43
CA ILE A 154 34.12 12.38 0.58
C ILE A 154 34.87 11.13 0.14
N ALA A 155 36.11 11.27 -0.34
CA ALA A 155 36.90 10.13 -0.82
C ALA A 155 37.19 9.11 0.29
N GLU A 156 37.54 9.58 1.50
CA GLU A 156 37.82 8.72 2.65
C GLU A 156 36.58 7.94 3.11
N GLU A 157 35.45 8.61 3.29
CA GLU A 157 34.22 7.93 3.74
C GLU A 157 33.67 7.01 2.64
N TYR A 158 33.80 7.37 1.36
CA TYR A 158 33.42 6.49 0.25
C TYR A 158 34.24 5.19 0.27
N TRP A 159 35.55 5.27 0.50
CA TRP A 159 36.42 4.11 0.67
C TRP A 159 35.96 3.22 1.83
N ILE A 160 35.66 3.82 2.99
CA ILE A 160 35.14 3.10 4.15
C ILE A 160 33.82 2.42 3.83
N GLU A 161 32.89 3.10 3.16
CA GLU A 161 31.59 2.53 2.80
C GLU A 161 31.73 1.32 1.87
N GLU A 162 32.59 1.37 0.85
CA GLU A 162 32.85 0.25 -0.05
C GLU A 162 33.45 -0.95 0.71
N CYS A 163 34.44 -0.72 1.58
CA CYS A 163 35.02 -1.76 2.42
C CYS A 163 33.95 -2.41 3.33
N MET A 164 33.13 -1.59 4.00
CA MET A 164 32.06 -2.10 4.87
C MET A 164 30.98 -2.85 4.08
N THR A 165 30.66 -2.38 2.87
CA THR A 165 29.72 -3.04 1.97
C THR A 165 30.27 -4.39 1.50
N PHE A 166 31.55 -4.48 1.18
CA PHE A 166 32.20 -5.75 0.86
C PHE A 166 32.13 -6.73 2.04
N CYS A 167 32.56 -6.30 3.23
CA CYS A 167 32.51 -7.13 4.45
C CYS A 167 31.08 -7.60 4.77
N SER A 168 30.06 -6.76 4.53
CA SER A 168 28.66 -7.09 4.81
C SER A 168 28.16 -8.32 4.06
N ARG A 169 28.76 -8.67 2.92
CA ARG A 169 28.40 -9.86 2.15
C ARG A 169 28.75 -11.17 2.85
N TYR A 170 29.68 -11.13 3.80
CA TYR A 170 30.17 -12.30 4.55
C TYR A 170 29.64 -12.34 5.99
N LEU A 171 28.99 -11.28 6.46
CA LEU A 171 28.46 -11.16 7.82
C LEU A 171 26.94 -11.40 7.82
N HIS A 172 26.53 -12.66 7.76
CA HIS A 172 25.11 -13.03 7.71
C HIS A 172 24.37 -12.81 9.05
N ASP A 173 25.08 -12.94 10.17
CA ASP A 173 24.50 -12.85 11.52
C ASP A 173 24.49 -11.43 12.11
N VAL A 174 24.92 -10.43 11.34
CA VAL A 174 25.02 -9.03 11.78
C VAL A 174 24.11 -8.16 10.94
N GLU A 175 23.41 -7.20 11.55
CA GLU A 175 22.65 -6.20 10.81
C GLU A 175 23.60 -5.30 9.99
N THR A 176 23.38 -5.25 8.68
CA THR A 176 24.17 -4.50 7.70
C THR A 176 23.23 -3.64 6.84
N LYS A 177 23.78 -2.71 6.06
CA LYS A 177 22.99 -1.90 5.11
C LYS A 177 22.19 -2.74 4.11
N LEU A 178 22.65 -3.95 3.79
CA LEU A 178 22.04 -4.85 2.81
C LEU A 178 20.90 -5.70 3.38
N ASN A 179 21.02 -6.19 4.62
CA ASN A 179 20.01 -7.05 5.24
C ASN A 179 19.06 -6.28 6.19
N ARG A 180 19.37 -5.03 6.54
CA ARG A 180 18.52 -4.20 7.38
C ARG A 180 17.15 -4.01 6.73
N PRO A 181 16.05 -4.38 7.42
CA PRO A 181 14.73 -4.31 6.82
C PRO A 181 14.32 -2.85 6.55
N LEU A 182 14.01 -2.55 5.29
CA LEU A 182 13.70 -1.22 4.77
C LEU A 182 12.59 -0.53 5.56
N ARG A 183 12.66 0.80 5.71
CA ARG A 183 11.66 1.59 6.46
C ARG A 183 10.24 1.37 5.93
N ASN A 184 10.08 1.44 4.62
CA ASN A 184 8.93 1.02 3.80
C ASN A 184 9.54 0.27 2.60
N TYR A 185 8.91 -0.80 2.11
CA TYR A 185 9.35 -1.44 0.88
C TYR A 185 8.70 -0.68 -0.28
N GLY A 186 9.40 -0.61 -1.43
CA GLY A 186 8.74 -0.16 -2.64
C GLY A 186 7.55 -1.07 -2.94
N LEU A 187 6.46 -0.51 -3.47
CA LEU A 187 5.21 -1.21 -3.84
C LEU A 187 5.38 -2.47 -4.71
N TYR A 188 6.59 -2.75 -5.20
CA TYR A 188 6.91 -3.80 -6.16
C TYR A 188 8.04 -4.73 -5.70
N ASN A 189 8.60 -4.53 -4.49
CA ASN A 189 9.44 -5.56 -3.89
C ASN A 189 8.49 -6.60 -3.26
N GLU A 190 7.80 -7.34 -4.12
CA GLU A 190 7.15 -8.59 -3.74
C GLU A 190 8.26 -9.55 -3.32
N ILE A 191 8.67 -9.45 -2.05
CA ILE A 191 9.25 -10.58 -1.35
C ILE A 191 8.03 -11.27 -0.74
N PRO A 192 7.53 -12.35 -1.34
CA PRO A 192 6.44 -13.11 -0.75
C PRO A 192 6.90 -13.58 0.63
N ASN A 193 6.00 -13.54 1.61
CA ASN A 193 6.21 -14.15 2.93
C ASN A 193 7.23 -13.48 3.85
N GLN A 194 7.32 -12.14 3.88
CA GLN A 194 7.94 -11.49 5.04
C GLN A 194 6.93 -11.34 6.17
N GLU A 195 7.24 -11.95 7.32
CA GLU A 195 6.52 -11.73 8.56
C GLU A 195 6.39 -10.22 8.81
N GLY A 196 5.16 -9.74 8.96
CA GLY A 196 4.95 -8.32 9.18
C GLY A 196 5.55 -7.91 10.52
N ARG A 197 6.06 -6.68 10.59
CA ARG A 197 6.75 -6.17 11.77
C ARG A 197 5.98 -5.07 12.47
N GLN A 198 6.06 -5.09 13.79
CA GLN A 198 5.55 -4.05 14.65
C GLN A 198 6.21 -2.69 14.33
N SER A 199 5.42 -1.64 14.17
CA SER A 199 5.94 -0.27 13.95
C SER A 199 5.74 0.66 15.15
N THR A 200 4.92 0.28 16.13
CA THR A 200 4.58 1.12 17.29
C THR A 200 4.46 0.31 18.58
N LYS A 201 4.41 0.97 19.74
CA LYS A 201 4.17 0.32 21.04
C LYS A 201 2.93 -0.60 21.00
N ILE A 202 3.04 -1.71 21.72
CA ILE A 202 1.99 -2.71 21.94
C ILE A 202 1.34 -2.43 23.29
N ASP A 203 0.01 -2.50 23.31
CA ASP A 203 -0.76 -2.51 24.55
C ASP A 203 -1.60 -3.79 24.63
N GLY A 204 -1.53 -4.50 25.77
CA GLY A 204 -2.34 -5.69 26.01
C GLY A 204 -3.78 -5.31 26.38
N PHE A 205 -4.76 -6.07 25.90
CA PHE A 205 -6.16 -5.89 26.24
C PHE A 205 -6.95 -7.21 26.18
N MET A 206 -8.16 -7.19 26.74
CA MET A 206 -9.10 -8.30 26.66
C MET A 206 -10.14 -8.04 25.58
N LEU A 207 -10.34 -9.00 24.68
CA LEU A 207 -11.43 -8.97 23.69
C LEU A 207 -12.78 -9.21 24.38
N ASP A 208 -13.79 -8.43 23.98
CA ASP A 208 -15.19 -8.75 24.29
C ASP A 208 -15.65 -9.98 23.52
N ASP A 209 -16.72 -10.63 23.99
CA ASP A 209 -17.21 -11.89 23.41
C ASP A 209 -17.60 -11.78 21.92
N ILE A 210 -18.11 -10.62 21.51
CA ILE A 210 -18.55 -10.40 20.13
C ILE A 210 -17.33 -10.26 19.22
N THR A 211 -16.40 -9.37 19.55
CA THR A 211 -15.17 -9.16 18.77
C THR A 211 -14.33 -10.44 18.76
N HIS A 212 -14.25 -11.16 19.88
CA HIS A 212 -13.54 -12.43 19.97
C HIS A 212 -14.11 -13.47 18.98
N ALA A 213 -15.43 -13.68 18.99
CA ALA A 213 -16.08 -14.61 18.06
C ALA A 213 -15.90 -14.19 16.60
N GLN A 214 -16.09 -12.90 16.29
CA GLN A 214 -15.91 -12.37 14.93
C GLN A 214 -14.48 -12.54 14.43
N ALA A 215 -13.50 -12.22 15.27
CA ALA A 215 -12.08 -12.33 14.95
C ALA A 215 -11.68 -13.79 14.71
N HIS A 216 -12.17 -14.71 15.54
CA HIS A 216 -11.95 -16.13 15.36
C HIS A 216 -12.58 -16.66 14.07
N ILE A 217 -13.85 -16.31 13.79
CA ILE A 217 -14.53 -16.67 12.54
C ILE A 217 -13.74 -16.15 11.34
N TYR A 218 -13.26 -14.90 11.39
CA TYR A 218 -12.48 -14.32 10.31
C TYR A 218 -11.21 -15.13 10.01
N VAL A 219 -10.46 -15.54 11.04
CA VAL A 219 -9.28 -16.41 10.87
C VAL A 219 -9.66 -17.74 10.22
N LEU A 220 -10.72 -18.39 10.68
CA LEU A 220 -11.17 -19.66 10.12
C LEU A 220 -11.61 -19.56 8.65
N PHE A 221 -12.25 -18.46 8.27
CA PHE A 221 -12.76 -18.28 6.91
C PHE A 221 -11.67 -17.91 5.89
N ASN A 222 -10.59 -17.28 6.36
CA ASN A 222 -9.44 -16.91 5.54
C ASN A 222 -8.33 -17.97 5.53
N SER A 223 -8.52 -19.10 6.23
CA SER A 223 -7.57 -20.21 6.21
C SER A 223 -7.92 -21.24 5.14
N THR A 224 -6.96 -21.54 4.25
CA THR A 224 -7.11 -22.56 3.22
C THR A 224 -7.25 -23.97 3.82
N THR A 225 -6.58 -24.24 4.94
CA THR A 225 -6.63 -25.53 5.66
C THR A 225 -8.02 -25.84 6.23
N ILE A 226 -8.84 -24.80 6.46
CA ILE A 226 -10.18 -24.92 7.03
C ILE A 226 -11.28 -25.11 5.95
N THR A 227 -10.96 -24.88 4.68
CA THR A 227 -11.90 -25.00 3.55
C THR A 227 -12.65 -26.34 3.49
N PRO A 228 -12.02 -27.51 3.69
CA PRO A 228 -12.73 -28.80 3.69
C PRO A 228 -13.80 -28.88 4.76
N TYR A 229 -13.50 -28.41 5.98
CA TYR A 229 -14.44 -28.39 7.10
C TYR A 229 -15.59 -27.41 6.86
N ARG A 230 -15.31 -26.27 6.21
CA ARG A 230 -16.36 -25.33 5.80
C ARG A 230 -17.37 -25.98 4.86
N ASN A 231 -16.87 -26.69 3.86
CA ASN A 231 -17.72 -27.41 2.90
C ASN A 231 -18.55 -28.50 3.59
N GLU A 232 -17.97 -29.22 4.56
CA GLU A 232 -18.67 -30.26 5.30
C GLU A 232 -19.81 -29.71 6.16
N HIS A 233 -19.59 -28.58 6.87
CA HIS A 233 -20.65 -27.91 7.61
C HIS A 233 -21.81 -27.47 6.71
N ILE A 234 -21.51 -26.93 5.52
CA ILE A 234 -22.54 -26.53 4.54
C ILE A 234 -23.38 -27.74 4.10
N LYS A 235 -22.73 -28.88 3.82
CA LYS A 235 -23.44 -30.13 3.48
C LYS A 235 -24.34 -30.59 4.62
N GLU A 236 -23.85 -30.53 5.87
CA GLU A 236 -24.62 -30.95 7.03
C GLU A 236 -25.87 -30.07 7.24
N ILE A 237 -25.74 -28.75 7.13
CA ILE A 237 -26.87 -27.82 7.20
C ILE A 237 -27.92 -28.15 6.14
N LYS A 238 -27.48 -28.37 4.89
CA LYS A 238 -28.39 -28.74 3.78
C LYS A 238 -29.05 -30.09 3.99
N LYS A 239 -28.35 -31.07 4.53
CA LYS A 239 -28.90 -32.40 4.83
C LYS A 239 -29.98 -32.33 5.92
N GLN A 240 -29.75 -31.55 6.97
CA GLN A 240 -30.72 -31.36 8.05
C GLN A 240 -31.91 -30.49 7.62
N ASN A 241 -31.71 -29.57 6.67
CA ASN A 241 -32.74 -28.63 6.23
C ASN A 241 -32.76 -28.47 4.69
N PRO A 242 -33.31 -29.46 3.95
CA PRO A 242 -33.22 -29.50 2.48
C PRO A 242 -33.92 -28.34 1.76
N ARG A 243 -34.89 -27.69 2.43
CA ARG A 243 -35.72 -26.62 1.86
C ARG A 243 -35.15 -25.22 2.06
N LEU A 244 -34.03 -25.06 2.78
CA LEU A 244 -33.45 -23.74 3.01
C LEU A 244 -32.89 -23.14 1.72
N SER A 245 -33.11 -21.84 1.55
CA SER A 245 -32.44 -21.05 0.53
C SER A 245 -30.94 -21.05 0.76
N ARG A 246 -30.15 -20.92 -0.31
CA ARG A 246 -28.69 -20.78 -0.22
C ARG A 246 -28.27 -19.65 0.73
N HIS A 247 -28.96 -18.51 0.65
CA HIS A 247 -28.72 -17.37 1.54
C HIS A 247 -28.93 -17.73 3.02
N ASP A 248 -29.94 -18.54 3.36
CA ASP A 248 -30.18 -18.97 4.73
C ASP A 248 -29.12 -19.97 5.21
N VAL A 249 -28.66 -20.84 4.32
CA VAL A 249 -27.54 -21.76 4.60
C VAL A 249 -26.28 -20.96 4.90
N ASP A 250 -25.92 -19.98 4.06
CA ASP A 250 -24.73 -19.13 4.23
C ASP A 250 -24.82 -18.35 5.56
N ARG A 251 -26.01 -17.82 5.89
CA ARG A 251 -26.26 -17.10 7.15
C ARG A 251 -26.08 -18.00 8.37
N ILE A 252 -26.60 -19.23 8.35
CA ILE A 252 -26.43 -20.19 9.44
C ILE A 252 -24.96 -20.61 9.55
N HIS A 253 -24.33 -20.89 8.40
CA HIS A 253 -22.92 -21.27 8.31
C HIS A 253 -22.03 -20.20 8.96
N ASN A 254 -22.15 -18.94 8.55
CA ASN A 254 -21.35 -17.83 9.08
C ASN A 254 -21.53 -17.62 10.58
N LYS A 255 -22.73 -17.86 11.12
CA LYS A 255 -23.00 -17.70 12.56
C LYS A 255 -22.52 -18.87 13.41
N LYS A 256 -22.67 -20.11 12.92
CA LYS A 256 -22.51 -21.33 13.73
C LYS A 256 -21.23 -22.11 13.43
N PHE A 257 -20.49 -21.78 12.36
CA PHE A 257 -19.35 -22.57 11.91
C PHE A 257 -18.30 -22.77 13.01
N HIS A 258 -17.86 -21.72 13.71
CA HIS A 258 -16.84 -21.86 14.76
C HIS A 258 -17.28 -22.80 15.90
N ILE A 259 -18.56 -22.77 16.29
CA ILE A 259 -19.12 -23.67 17.32
C ILE A 259 -19.17 -25.11 16.81
N TRP A 260 -19.63 -25.29 15.57
CA TRP A 260 -19.71 -26.60 14.94
C TRP A 260 -18.33 -27.20 14.76
N PHE A 261 -17.36 -26.41 14.26
CA PHE A 261 -16.01 -26.83 13.95
C PHE A 261 -15.30 -27.35 15.21
N ARG A 262 -15.42 -26.63 16.32
CA ARG A 262 -14.92 -27.09 17.63
C ARG A 262 -15.46 -28.46 18.01
N LYS A 263 -16.79 -28.62 18.01
CA LYS A 263 -17.46 -29.88 18.37
C LYS A 263 -17.11 -31.03 17.43
N TYR A 264 -16.96 -30.72 16.14
CA TYR A 264 -16.61 -31.69 15.11
C TYR A 264 -15.20 -32.25 15.34
N VAL A 265 -14.23 -31.37 15.58
CA VAL A 265 -12.84 -31.75 15.88
C VAL A 265 -12.75 -32.50 17.21
N GLU A 266 -13.44 -32.06 18.26
CA GLU A 266 -13.52 -32.78 19.55
C GLU A 266 -14.05 -34.22 19.37
N LYS A 267 -15.10 -34.40 18.56
CA LYS A 267 -15.70 -35.72 18.28
C LYS A 267 -14.74 -36.64 17.53
N ILE A 268 -14.06 -36.13 16.50
CA ILE A 268 -13.10 -36.91 15.70
C ILE A 268 -11.90 -37.32 16.54
N HIS A 269 -11.41 -36.40 17.38
CA HIS A 269 -10.30 -36.69 18.29
C HIS A 269 -10.68 -37.79 19.29
N MET A 270 -11.88 -37.75 19.85
CA MET A 270 -12.40 -38.82 20.72
C MET A 270 -12.59 -40.17 20.00
N ALA A 271 -12.80 -40.16 18.69
CA ALA A 271 -12.90 -41.37 17.87
C ALA A 271 -11.52 -42.00 17.54
N GLY A 272 -10.41 -41.38 17.98
CA GLY A 272 -9.06 -41.88 17.79
C GLY A 272 -8.42 -41.52 16.44
N GLU A 273 -9.05 -40.65 15.65
CA GLU A 273 -8.48 -40.17 14.39
C GLU A 273 -7.35 -39.16 14.65
N GLN A 274 -6.27 -39.26 13.87
CA GLN A 274 -5.17 -38.31 13.93
C GLN A 274 -5.54 -37.01 13.21
N ILE A 275 -5.69 -35.94 13.98
CA ILE A 275 -5.96 -34.58 13.47
C ILE A 275 -4.67 -33.76 13.58
N PRO A 276 -4.26 -33.03 12.53
CA PRO A 276 -3.10 -32.13 12.62
C PRO A 276 -3.22 -31.14 13.78
N GLU A 277 -2.12 -30.88 14.48
CA GLU A 277 -2.10 -29.99 15.66
C GLU A 277 -2.64 -28.58 15.34
N GLU A 278 -2.33 -28.05 14.16
CA GLU A 278 -2.86 -26.76 13.69
C GLU A 278 -4.40 -26.72 13.68
N ILE A 279 -5.05 -27.78 13.20
CA ILE A 279 -6.52 -27.89 13.13
C ILE A 279 -7.11 -27.97 14.55
N GLN A 280 -6.45 -28.70 15.45
CA GLN A 280 -6.85 -28.77 16.85
C GLN A 280 -6.75 -27.39 17.53
N ASN A 281 -5.64 -26.68 17.32
CA ASN A 281 -5.42 -25.35 17.86
C ASN A 281 -6.43 -24.33 17.31
N LEU A 282 -6.72 -24.38 16.01
CA LEU A 282 -7.75 -23.55 15.39
C LEU A 282 -9.15 -23.88 15.93
N ALA A 283 -9.45 -25.16 16.21
CA ALA A 283 -10.76 -25.57 16.74
C ALA A 283 -11.01 -25.10 18.18
N ILE A 284 -9.96 -25.03 19.01
CA ILE A 284 -10.04 -24.50 20.39
C ILE A 284 -10.36 -23.00 20.37
N GLY A 285 -9.75 -22.27 19.43
CA GLY A 285 -9.92 -20.83 19.27
C GLY A 285 -8.83 -20.00 19.97
N PRO A 286 -8.81 -18.67 19.75
CA PRO A 286 -7.79 -17.79 20.31
C PRO A 286 -8.04 -17.48 21.78
N SER A 287 -6.98 -17.08 22.49
CA SER A 287 -7.07 -16.43 23.79
C SER A 287 -7.86 -15.12 23.70
N LYS A 288 -8.63 -14.82 24.74
CA LYS A 288 -9.26 -13.49 24.91
C LYS A 288 -8.23 -12.40 25.20
N GLN A 289 -7.07 -12.76 25.76
CA GLN A 289 -5.95 -11.84 25.89
C GLN A 289 -5.36 -11.61 24.50
N SER A 290 -5.32 -10.35 24.08
CA SER A 290 -4.82 -9.95 22.77
C SER A 290 -3.98 -8.69 22.90
N LYS A 291 -3.22 -8.39 21.86
CA LYS A 291 -2.43 -7.17 21.79
C LYS A 291 -3.01 -6.23 20.75
N ARG A 292 -2.92 -4.95 21.05
CA ARG A 292 -3.31 -3.87 20.17
C ARG A 292 -2.08 -3.08 19.75
N MET A 293 -2.08 -2.62 18.50
CA MET A 293 -1.03 -1.73 18.00
C MET A 293 -1.61 -0.60 17.14
N SER A 294 -0.89 0.51 17.10
CA SER A 294 -1.26 1.68 16.30
C SER A 294 -0.58 1.73 14.92
N GLY A 295 0.32 0.79 14.66
CA GLY A 295 0.99 0.66 13.37
C GLY A 295 1.69 -0.68 13.17
N TYR A 296 1.56 -1.21 11.98
CA TYR A 296 2.10 -2.50 11.56
C TYR A 296 2.60 -2.42 10.12
N ILE A 297 3.71 -3.09 9.83
CA ILE A 297 4.25 -3.15 8.47
C ILE A 297 3.98 -4.55 7.93
N SER A 298 3.20 -4.65 6.86
CA SER A 298 2.88 -5.91 6.19
C SER A 298 3.17 -5.76 4.71
N ASN A 299 3.86 -6.75 4.12
CA ASN A 299 4.33 -6.70 2.73
C ASN A 299 5.06 -5.39 2.41
N GLY A 300 5.78 -4.90 3.43
CA GLY A 300 6.54 -3.67 3.38
C GLY A 300 5.77 -2.36 3.30
N VAL A 301 4.44 -2.40 3.31
CA VAL A 301 3.60 -1.23 3.47
C VAL A 301 3.40 -0.97 4.96
N ARG A 302 3.68 0.26 5.41
CA ARG A 302 3.36 0.69 6.77
C ARG A 302 1.88 1.08 6.82
N TYR A 303 1.14 0.38 7.68
CA TYR A 303 -0.23 0.68 8.03
C TYR A 303 -0.28 1.35 9.39
N LEU A 304 -1.11 2.39 9.53
CA LEU A 304 -1.31 3.13 10.77
C LEU A 304 -2.80 3.24 11.07
N THR A 305 -3.18 3.17 12.35
CA THR A 305 -4.56 3.43 12.72
C THR A 305 -4.93 4.90 12.45
N LYS A 306 -6.19 5.15 12.11
CA LYS A 306 -6.76 6.48 11.82
C LYS A 306 -6.38 7.52 12.87
N SER A 307 -6.44 7.13 14.15
CA SER A 307 -6.12 8.00 15.28
C SER A 307 -4.64 8.38 15.36
N ARG A 308 -3.74 7.48 14.94
CA ARG A 308 -2.30 7.75 14.83
C ARG A 308 -2.00 8.59 13.59
N ASP A 309 -2.57 8.21 12.46
CA ASP A 309 -2.38 8.83 11.14
C ASP A 309 -2.85 10.30 11.13
N ALA A 310 -3.93 10.61 11.85
CA ALA A 310 -4.43 11.98 12.01
C ALA A 310 -3.38 12.96 12.56
N LYS A 311 -2.46 12.48 13.41
CA LYS A 311 -1.39 13.26 14.04
C LYS A 311 -0.17 13.46 13.14
N LEU A 312 -0.11 12.78 11.99
CA LEU A 312 1.00 12.82 11.05
C LEU A 312 0.69 13.70 9.84
N LYS A 313 1.74 14.03 9.08
CA LYS A 313 1.67 14.74 7.79
C LYS A 313 1.56 13.79 6.60
N THR A 314 1.71 12.49 6.82
CA THR A 314 1.49 11.42 5.85
C THR A 314 0.14 10.74 6.09
N GLN A 315 -0.32 9.92 5.16
CA GLN A 315 -1.54 9.13 5.27
C GLN A 315 -1.29 7.66 4.97
N ASN A 316 -1.42 6.81 5.99
CA ASN A 316 -1.16 5.37 5.94
C ASN A 316 -2.27 4.54 6.60
N SER A 317 -3.45 5.11 6.79
CA SER A 317 -4.63 4.42 7.36
C SER A 317 -5.58 3.80 6.33
N GLY A 318 -5.40 4.08 5.04
CA GLY A 318 -6.20 3.46 3.98
C GLY A 318 -5.81 2.01 3.74
N VAL A 319 -6.80 1.13 3.67
CA VAL A 319 -6.64 -0.29 3.31
C VAL A 319 -7.48 -0.58 2.08
N MET A 320 -6.94 -1.38 1.16
CA MET A 320 -7.65 -1.85 -0.03
C MET A 320 -7.50 -3.36 -0.11
N VAL A 321 -8.63 -4.05 -0.30
CA VAL A 321 -8.68 -5.50 -0.49
C VAL A 321 -9.52 -5.78 -1.74
N LYS A 322 -8.98 -6.58 -2.65
CA LYS A 322 -9.75 -7.17 -3.74
C LYS A 322 -10.16 -8.57 -3.32
N ASP A 323 -11.46 -8.83 -3.34
CA ASP A 323 -11.98 -10.15 -3.01
C ASP A 323 -13.07 -10.57 -3.97
N ALA A 324 -13.11 -11.88 -4.28
CA ALA A 324 -14.14 -12.49 -5.09
C ALA A 324 -15.41 -12.61 -4.25
N THR A 325 -16.21 -11.54 -4.25
CA THR A 325 -17.38 -11.45 -3.39
C THR A 325 -18.60 -12.01 -4.10
N GLN A 326 -19.28 -12.90 -3.40
CA GLN A 326 -20.60 -13.36 -3.79
C GLN A 326 -21.64 -12.35 -3.29
N SER A 327 -22.24 -11.60 -4.21
CA SER A 327 -23.23 -10.56 -3.90
C SER A 327 -24.64 -10.99 -4.32
N TYR A 328 -25.64 -10.58 -3.54
CA TYR A 328 -27.05 -10.79 -3.80
C TYR A 328 -27.70 -9.42 -3.99
N ALA A 329 -28.52 -9.24 -5.03
CA ALA A 329 -29.18 -7.95 -5.29
C ALA A 329 -30.25 -7.60 -4.23
N SER A 330 -30.79 -8.60 -3.54
CA SER A 330 -31.70 -8.42 -2.41
C SER A 330 -31.82 -9.70 -1.57
N ALA A 331 -32.43 -9.62 -0.39
CA ALA A 331 -32.73 -10.80 0.44
C ALA A 331 -33.67 -11.83 -0.24
N ARG A 332 -34.35 -11.45 -1.33
CA ARG A 332 -35.21 -12.33 -2.13
C ARG A 332 -34.49 -12.92 -3.35
N ASP A 333 -33.28 -12.46 -3.63
CA ASP A 333 -32.48 -12.91 -4.77
C ASP A 333 -31.99 -14.34 -4.54
N ARG A 334 -32.16 -15.17 -5.57
CA ARG A 334 -31.75 -16.59 -5.57
C ARG A 334 -30.52 -16.83 -6.43
N ASN A 335 -30.07 -15.84 -7.20
CA ASN A 335 -29.00 -15.95 -8.18
C ASN A 335 -27.84 -14.99 -7.83
N PRO A 336 -26.94 -15.41 -6.93
CA PRO A 336 -25.81 -14.57 -6.55
C PRO A 336 -24.84 -14.34 -7.70
N ILE A 337 -24.30 -13.12 -7.79
CA ILE A 337 -23.24 -12.75 -8.72
C ILE A 337 -21.90 -12.85 -8.00
N LEU A 338 -20.98 -13.63 -8.56
CA LEU A 338 -19.58 -13.63 -8.14
C LEU A 338 -18.85 -12.55 -8.94
N ALA A 339 -18.39 -11.50 -8.27
CA ALA A 339 -17.61 -10.45 -8.89
C ALA A 339 -16.38 -10.15 -8.04
N GLU A 340 -15.28 -9.76 -8.71
CA GLU A 340 -14.14 -9.20 -8.01
C GLU A 340 -14.51 -7.79 -7.55
N VAL A 341 -14.71 -7.62 -6.25
CA VAL A 341 -15.08 -6.35 -5.64
C VAL A 341 -13.87 -5.79 -4.92
N THR A 342 -13.59 -4.51 -5.13
CA THR A 342 -12.55 -3.79 -4.41
C THR A 342 -13.17 -3.08 -3.21
N PHE A 343 -12.78 -3.48 -2.01
CA PHE A 343 -13.17 -2.82 -0.76
C PHE A 343 -12.11 -1.82 -0.35
N TYR A 344 -12.56 -0.64 0.08
CA TYR A 344 -11.73 0.39 0.67
C TYR A 344 -12.18 0.61 2.10
N GLY A 345 -11.23 0.59 3.04
CA GLY A 345 -11.49 0.78 4.46
C GLY A 345 -10.49 1.76 5.07
N ILE A 346 -10.89 2.36 6.18
CA ILE A 346 -9.99 3.14 7.03
C ILE A 346 -9.66 2.31 8.26
N LEU A 347 -8.38 2.04 8.48
CA LEU A 347 -7.89 1.23 9.59
C LEU A 347 -8.14 1.92 10.92
N THR A 348 -8.97 1.32 11.77
CA THR A 348 -9.29 1.85 13.10
C THR A 348 -8.45 1.18 14.18
N ASP A 349 -8.21 -0.12 14.04
CA ASP A 349 -7.49 -0.92 15.02
C ASP A 349 -6.67 -2.03 14.37
N ILE A 350 -5.58 -2.42 15.04
CA ILE A 350 -4.76 -3.56 14.63
C ILE A 350 -4.61 -4.49 15.84
N ILE A 351 -5.08 -5.72 15.69
CA ILE A 351 -5.20 -6.69 16.77
C ILE A 351 -4.32 -7.90 16.45
N GLU A 352 -3.46 -8.25 17.38
CA GLU A 352 -2.71 -9.51 17.36
C GLU A 352 -3.42 -10.53 18.26
N LEU A 353 -3.98 -11.56 17.61
CA LEU A 353 -4.60 -12.71 18.26
C LEU A 353 -3.56 -13.77 18.59
N TYR A 354 -3.75 -14.40 19.74
CA TYR A 354 -2.91 -15.50 20.23
C TYR A 354 -3.71 -16.80 20.24
N TYR A 355 -3.18 -17.82 19.60
CA TYR A 355 -3.63 -19.21 19.71
C TYR A 355 -2.60 -20.01 20.51
N ILE A 356 -2.94 -21.26 20.81
CA ILE A 356 -2.03 -22.23 21.43
C ILE A 356 -0.86 -22.54 20.47
N ALA A 357 0.25 -23.06 21.01
CA ALA A 357 1.46 -23.43 20.25
C ALA A 357 2.12 -22.25 19.51
N ASN A 358 2.07 -21.04 20.09
CA ASN A 358 2.65 -19.81 19.54
C ASN A 358 2.10 -19.37 18.18
N LEU A 359 0.97 -19.92 17.74
CA LEU A 359 0.28 -19.47 16.54
C LEU A 359 -0.34 -18.08 16.77
N LYS A 360 -0.09 -17.13 15.86
CA LYS A 360 -0.54 -15.74 15.99
C LYS A 360 -1.08 -15.23 14.67
N PHE A 361 -2.10 -14.38 14.75
CA PHE A 361 -2.70 -13.73 13.58
C PHE A 361 -2.83 -12.24 13.81
N ILE A 362 -2.49 -11.44 12.79
CA ILE A 362 -2.67 -9.99 12.80
C ILE A 362 -3.94 -9.67 12.01
N LEU A 363 -4.86 -8.97 12.67
CA LEU A 363 -6.14 -8.56 12.11
C LEU A 363 -6.21 -7.05 12.00
N PHE A 364 -6.65 -6.59 10.84
CA PHE A 364 -6.88 -5.18 10.55
C PHE A 364 -8.36 -4.89 10.66
N ARG A 365 -8.75 -4.10 11.66
CA ARG A 365 -10.13 -3.66 11.83
C ARG A 365 -10.34 -2.35 11.08
N CYS A 366 -11.22 -2.37 10.08
CA CYS A 366 -11.57 -1.19 9.30
C CYS A 366 -12.96 -0.64 9.68
N GLU A 367 -13.22 0.62 9.32
CA GLU A 367 -14.56 1.24 9.39
C GLU A 367 -15.61 0.57 8.50
#